data_AF-A0A538AIT6-F1
#
_entry.id   AF-A0A538AIT6-F1
#
_cell.length_a   1.000
_cell.length_b   1.000
_cell.length_c   1.000
_cell.angle_alpha   90.00
_cell.angle_beta   90.00
_cell.angle_gamma   90.00
#
_symmetry.space_group_name_H-M   'P 1'
#
loop_
_entity.id
_entity.type
_entity.pdbx_description
1 polymer ?
#
loop_
_entity_poly.entity_id
_entity_poly.type
_entity_poly.pdbx_seq_one_letter_code
_entity_poly.pdbx_strand_id
1 'polypeptide(L)' 'MLEGVPASPRREPEDRGPLLARVYRTGTIPLAMRTVILCGGKGTRAYPHTTQVPKPLLEVAARPVLQHVMESYAA' A
#
# COMPACT_ATOMS: atom_id res chain seq x y z
N MET A 1 7.95 29.06 -12.37
CA MET A 1 6.60 28.48 -12.59
C MET A 1 6.61 27.00 -12.18
N LEU A 2 6.81 26.75 -10.88
CA LEU A 2 6.71 25.44 -10.26
C LEU A 2 5.89 25.65 -8.98
N GLU A 3 4.59 25.89 -9.14
CA GLU A 3 3.67 26.05 -8.02
C GLU A 3 3.49 24.67 -7.36
N GLY A 4 3.94 24.57 -6.12
CA GLY A 4 3.83 23.36 -5.31
C GLY A 4 2.37 22.97 -5.06
N VAL A 5 2.11 21.67 -5.05
CA VAL A 5 0.82 21.10 -4.64
C VAL A 5 0.50 21.59 -3.22
N PRO A 6 -0.68 22.19 -2.97
CA PRO A 6 -1.01 22.77 -1.67
C PRO A 6 -1.13 21.68 -0.60
N ALA A 7 -0.35 21.83 0.47
CA ALA A 7 -0.42 20.97 1.65
C ALA A 7 -1.75 21.18 2.39
N SER A 8 -2.54 20.11 2.54
CA SER A 8 -3.83 20.12 3.24
C SER A 8 -3.70 20.43 4.75
N PRO A 9 -4.79 20.87 5.42
CA PRO A 9 -4.73 21.58 6.72
C PRO A 9 -4.28 20.71 7.89
N ARG A 10 -3.49 21.31 8.80
CA ARG A 10 -2.99 20.71 10.04
C ARG A 10 -4.12 20.57 11.06
N ARG A 11 -4.26 19.39 11.66
CA ARG A 11 -4.95 19.19 12.95
C ARG A 11 -4.05 18.35 13.84
N GLU A 12 -3.91 18.79 15.09
CA GLU A 12 -3.04 18.23 16.13
C GLU A 12 -3.40 16.76 16.46
N PRO A 13 -2.42 15.90 16.79
CA PRO A 13 -2.65 14.47 16.97
C PRO A 13 -2.99 14.11 18.42
N GLU A 14 -4.23 13.71 18.68
CA GLU A 14 -4.61 13.00 19.91
C GLU A 14 -4.86 11.50 19.66
N ASP A 15 -4.03 10.87 18.82
CA ASP A 15 -4.38 9.56 18.25
C ASP A 15 -3.26 8.52 18.45
N ARG A 16 -3.42 7.70 19.49
CA ARG A 16 -2.58 6.54 19.86
C ARG A 16 -3.01 5.29 19.07
N GLY A 17 -3.11 5.39 17.75
CA GLY A 17 -3.58 4.30 16.87
C GLY A 17 -2.45 3.51 16.17
N PRO A 18 -2.69 2.24 15.80
CA PRO A 18 -1.67 1.39 15.16
C PRO A 18 -1.24 1.92 13.78
N LEU A 19 0.01 1.63 13.42
CA LEU A 19 0.81 2.19 12.31
C LEU A 19 0.16 2.17 10.91
N LEU A 20 -0.93 1.41 10.73
CA LEU A 20 -1.58 1.18 9.44
C LEU A 20 -2.57 2.28 9.00
N ALA A 21 -2.89 3.25 9.88
CA ALA A 21 -3.77 4.38 9.59
C ALA A 21 -3.01 5.72 9.47
N ARG A 22 -1.69 5.67 9.23
CA ARG A 22 -0.91 6.86 8.85
C ARG A 22 -1.24 7.22 7.40
N VAL A 23 -2.45 7.75 7.18
CA VAL A 23 -2.77 8.54 5.98
C VAL A 23 -1.58 9.49 5.78
N TYR A 24 -0.96 9.48 4.59
CA TYR A 24 0.19 10.30 4.20
C TYR A 24 -0.11 11.80 4.37
N ARG A 25 -0.20 12.26 5.62
CA ARG A 25 -0.34 13.66 6.01
C ARG A 25 1.04 14.25 5.90
N THR A 26 1.16 15.30 5.08
CA THR A 26 2.31 16.18 4.90
C THR A 26 3.23 16.18 6.13
N GLY A 27 4.34 15.47 5.99
CA GLY A 27 5.37 15.32 6.98
C GLY A 27 6.51 14.65 6.25
N THR A 28 7.72 15.19 6.37
CA THR A 28 8.92 14.73 5.69
C THR A 28 9.00 13.21 5.75
N ILE A 29 8.77 12.60 4.60
CA ILE A 29 8.96 11.17 4.41
C ILE A 29 10.44 10.87 4.63
N PRO A 30 10.77 9.82 5.41
CA PRO A 30 12.16 9.46 5.62
C PRO A 30 12.86 9.34 4.27
N LEU A 31 14.15 9.71 4.19
CA LEU A 31 14.95 9.69 2.95
C LEU A 31 15.09 8.27 2.33
N ALA A 32 14.48 7.26 2.95
CA ALA A 32 14.35 5.92 2.40
C ALA A 32 13.40 5.89 1.19
N MET A 33 13.71 5.00 0.25
CA MET A 33 12.86 4.73 -0.91
C MET A 33 11.47 4.29 -0.46
N ARG A 34 10.43 4.89 -1.05
CA ARG A 34 9.02 4.55 -0.77
C ARG A 34 8.44 3.73 -1.91
N THR A 35 7.71 2.69 -1.54
CA THR A 35 7.05 1.78 -2.49
C THR A 35 5.54 1.81 -2.32
N VAL A 36 4.81 1.80 -3.43
CA VAL A 36 3.34 1.65 -3.46
C VAL A 36 3.02 0.34 -4.18
N ILE A 37 2.29 -0.56 -3.51
CA ILE A 37 1.82 -1.82 -4.09
C ILE A 37 0.33 -1.70 -4.42
N LEU A 38 -0.01 -1.70 -5.71
CA LEU A 38 -1.38 -1.53 -6.18
C LEU A 38 -2.15 -2.86 -6.18
N CYS A 39 -3.07 -3.02 -5.23
CA CYS A 39 -3.87 -4.24 -5.03
C CYS A 39 -5.35 -4.12 -5.43
N GLY A 40 -5.79 -2.99 -6.02
CA GLY A 40 -7.21 -2.67 -6.25
C GLY A 40 -7.88 -3.31 -7.47
N GLY A 41 -7.19 -4.18 -8.23
CA GLY A 41 -7.76 -4.78 -9.44
C GLY A 41 -8.68 -5.98 -9.17
N LYS A 42 -9.77 -6.13 -9.94
CA LYS A 42 -10.77 -7.23 -9.80
C LYS A 42 -10.21 -8.65 -10.02
N GLY A 43 -9.05 -8.80 -10.67
CA GLY A 43 -8.40 -10.11 -10.82
C GLY A 43 -9.05 -11.08 -11.82
N THR A 44 -9.92 -10.64 -12.73
CA THR A 44 -10.74 -11.49 -13.62
C THR A 44 -9.98 -12.53 -14.45
N ARG A 45 -8.71 -12.30 -14.77
CA ARG A 45 -7.85 -13.26 -15.50
C ARG A 45 -7.50 -14.52 -14.70
N ALA A 46 -7.70 -14.51 -13.39
CA ALA A 46 -7.48 -15.66 -12.51
C ALA A 46 -8.83 -16.23 -11.99
N TYR A 47 -9.92 -15.96 -12.70
CA TYR A 47 -11.18 -16.65 -12.48
C TYR A 47 -11.01 -18.18 -12.67
N PRO A 48 -11.65 -19.03 -11.85
CA PRO A 48 -12.61 -18.72 -10.79
C PRO A 48 -11.99 -18.42 -9.43
N HIS A 49 -10.67 -18.58 -9.27
CA HIS A 49 -9.98 -18.46 -7.99
C HIS A 49 -10.16 -17.08 -7.33
N THR A 50 -10.39 -16.03 -8.13
CA THR A 50 -10.62 -14.67 -7.61
C THR A 50 -12.03 -14.35 -7.15
N THR A 51 -12.92 -15.34 -7.10
CA THR A 51 -14.32 -15.15 -6.66
C THR A 51 -14.43 -14.97 -5.15
N GLN A 52 -13.59 -15.67 -4.38
CA GLN A 52 -13.58 -15.61 -2.91
C GLN A 52 -12.36 -14.87 -2.35
N VAL A 53 -11.23 -14.88 -3.08
CA VAL A 53 -9.96 -14.33 -2.61
C VAL A 53 -9.39 -13.39 -3.68
N PRO A 54 -9.02 -12.14 -3.36
CA PRO A 54 -8.48 -11.23 -4.36
C PRO A 54 -7.14 -11.75 -4.90
N LYS A 55 -6.82 -11.45 -6.16
CA LYS A 55 -5.59 -11.95 -6.82
C LYS A 55 -4.30 -11.79 -5.99
N PRO A 56 -4.04 -10.65 -5.32
CA PRO A 56 -2.84 -10.48 -4.48
C PRO A 56 -2.71 -11.51 -3.34
N LEU A 57 -3.81 -12.11 -2.90
CA LEU A 57 -3.84 -13.08 -1.81
C LEU A 57 -3.90 -14.55 -2.30
N LEU A 58 -3.91 -14.79 -3.61
CA LEU A 58 -3.79 -16.15 -4.13
C LEU A 58 -2.42 -16.73 -3.75
N GLU A 59 -2.42 -18.00 -3.35
CA GLU A 59 -1.21 -18.68 -2.91
C GLU A 59 -0.37 -19.18 -4.08
N VAL A 60 0.94 -18.97 -3.99
CA VAL A 60 1.98 -19.54 -4.85
C VAL A 60 3.07 -20.06 -3.93
N ALA A 61 3.37 -21.37 -4.03
CA ALA A 61 4.33 -22.03 -3.15
C ALA A 61 4.04 -21.78 -1.64
N ALA A 62 2.77 -22.00 -1.24
CA ALA A 62 2.27 -21.83 0.14
C ALA A 62 2.35 -20.40 0.70
N ARG A 63 2.52 -19.37 -0.15
CA ARG A 63 2.65 -17.97 0.25
C ARG A 63 1.86 -17.07 -0.70
N PRO A 64 1.17 -16.01 -0.23
CA PRO A 64 0.38 -15.15 -1.10
C PRO A 64 1.26 -14.38 -2.08
N VAL A 65 0.79 -14.16 -3.31
CA VAL A 65 1.48 -13.35 -4.35
C VAL A 65 2.00 -12.02 -3.78
N LEU A 66 1.21 -11.35 -2.94
CA LEU A 66 1.59 -10.09 -2.31
C LEU A 66 2.87 -10.19 -1.49
N GLN A 67 3.12 -11.30 -0.82
CA GLN A 67 4.32 -11.51 -0.01
C GLN A 67 5.57 -11.59 -0.90
N HIS A 68 5.50 -12.32 -2.01
CA HIS A 68 6.59 -12.39 -2.99
C HIS A 68 6.92 -11.00 -3.56
N VAL A 69 5.91 -10.16 -3.80
CA VAL A 69 6.11 -8.77 -4.25
C VAL A 69 6.75 -7.93 -3.14
N MET A 70 6.26 -8.02 -1.90
CA MET A 70 6.84 -7.27 -0.77
C MET A 70 8.32 -7.62 -0.57
N GLU A 71 8.70 -8.89 -0.67
CA GLU A 71 10.10 -9.33 -0.55
C GLU A 71 11.01 -8.72 -1.62
N SER A 72 10.51 -8.48 -2.83
CA SER A 72 11.30 -7.81 -3.88
C SER A 72 11.67 -6.36 -3.56
N TYR A 73 10.96 -5.71 -2.62
CA TYR A 73 11.19 -4.33 -2.19
C TYR A 73 11.70 -4.20 -0.75
N ALA A 74 11.89 -5.32 -0.03
CA ALA A 74 12.31 -5.32 1.38
C ALA A 74 13.84 -5.21 1.57
N ALA A 75 14.60 -5.05 0.48
CA ALA A 75 16.06 -4.92 0.47
C ALA A 75 16.56 -3.57 1.00
#